data_AF-A0A2R4ZRM6-F1
#
_entry.id   AF-A0A2R4ZRM6-F1
#
_cell.length_a   1.000
_cell.length_b   1.000
_cell.length_c   1.000
_cell.angle_alpha   90.00
_cell.angle_beta   90.00
_cell.angle_gamma   90.00
#
_symmetry.space_group_name_H-M   'P 1'
#
loop_
_entity.id
_entity.type
_entity.pdbx_description
1 polymer ?
#
loop_
_entity_poly.entity_id
_entity_poly.type
_entity_poly.pdbx_seq_one_letter_code
_entity_poly.pdbx_strand_id
1 'polypeptide(L)'
;MADQVASIGIDVIASILTEYAKRIVDKALKGEKLSDWEVGFLLMEATRRTLEARMDAIEKRMASLEESLKTRMDMLEKNLTMRIELLEKRVEALEKRVEGLEADMKQMRASMDSLRDLIINRLVEALVRKS
;
A
#
# COMPACT_ATOMS: atom_id res chain seq x y z
N MET A 1 -48.24 22.70 -12.07
CA MET A 1 -48.85 22.20 -13.31
C MET A 1 -47.87 21.37 -14.14
N ALA A 2 -46.68 21.88 -14.48
CA ALA A 2 -45.67 21.09 -15.22
C ALA A 2 -45.26 19.78 -14.52
N ASP A 3 -44.97 19.82 -13.21
CA ASP A 3 -44.57 18.63 -12.44
C ASP A 3 -45.70 17.58 -12.29
N GLN A 4 -46.96 18.03 -12.20
CA GLN A 4 -48.13 17.13 -12.16
C GLN A 4 -48.37 16.45 -13.50
N VAL A 5 -48.20 17.17 -14.61
CA VAL A 5 -48.31 16.59 -15.96
C VAL A 5 -47.16 15.60 -16.21
N ALA A 6 -45.96 15.89 -15.72
CA ALA A 6 -44.82 14.97 -15.78
C ALA A 6 -45.06 13.70 -14.95
N SER A 7 -45.60 13.81 -13.74
CA SER A 7 -45.89 12.63 -12.90
C SER A 7 -46.98 11.75 -13.51
N ILE A 8 -48.08 12.35 -14.01
CA ILE A 8 -49.15 11.62 -14.70
C ILE A 8 -48.60 10.89 -15.94
N GLY A 9 -47.70 11.53 -16.69
CA GLY A 9 -47.03 10.91 -17.83
C GLY A 9 -46.20 9.69 -17.44
N ILE A 10 -45.45 9.77 -16.34
CA ILE A 10 -44.65 8.65 -15.81
C ILE A 10 -45.56 7.49 -15.37
N ASP A 11 -46.64 7.78 -14.64
CA ASP A 11 -47.56 6.77 -14.13
C ASP A 11 -48.28 6.02 -15.26
N VAL A 12 -48.71 6.75 -16.30
CA VAL A 12 -49.33 6.15 -17.50
C VAL A 12 -48.33 5.24 -18.21
N ILE A 13 -47.09 5.69 -18.43
CA ILE A 13 -46.05 4.87 -19.07
C ILE A 13 -45.75 3.63 -18.23
N ALA A 14 -45.61 3.76 -16.91
CA ALA A 14 -45.36 2.64 -16.01
C ALA A 14 -46.50 1.62 -16.04
N SER A 15 -47.75 2.07 -16.09
CA SER A 15 -48.92 1.19 -16.19
C SER A 15 -48.92 0.39 -17.50
N ILE A 16 -48.60 1.02 -18.62
CA ILE A 16 -48.52 0.38 -19.93
C ILE A 16 -47.40 -0.68 -19.93
N LEU A 17 -46.21 -0.32 -19.47
CA LEU A 17 -45.07 -1.24 -19.41
C LEU A 17 -45.36 -2.45 -18.51
N THR A 18 -46.02 -2.22 -17.37
CA THR A 18 -46.43 -3.29 -16.44
C THR A 18 -47.40 -4.26 -17.11
N GLU A 19 -48.39 -3.75 -17.84
CA GLU A 19 -49.37 -4.59 -18.53
C GLU A 19 -48.73 -5.40 -19.66
N TYR A 20 -47.83 -4.79 -20.43
CA TYR A 20 -47.05 -5.49 -21.44
C TYR A 20 -46.17 -6.59 -20.84
N ALA A 21 -45.49 -6.32 -19.73
CA ALA A 21 -44.66 -7.31 -19.05
C ALA A 21 -45.50 -8.51 -18.56
N LYS A 22 -46.67 -8.26 -17.95
CA LYS A 22 -47.60 -9.32 -17.54
C LYS A 22 -48.02 -10.19 -18.72
N ARG A 23 -48.36 -9.57 -19.86
CA ARG A 23 -48.76 -10.31 -21.07
C ARG A 23 -47.66 -11.24 -21.59
N ILE A 24 -46.40 -10.80 -21.56
CA ILE A 24 -45.25 -11.63 -21.95
C ILE A 24 -45.14 -12.84 -21.02
N VAL A 25 -45.27 -12.61 -19.71
CA VAL A 25 -45.23 -13.66 -18.69
C VAL A 25 -46.38 -14.67 -18.89
N ASP A 26 -47.60 -14.20 -19.09
CA ASP A 26 -48.78 -15.06 -19.28
C ASP A 26 -48.65 -15.95 -20.53
N LYS A 27 -48.17 -15.38 -21.65
CA LYS A 27 -47.88 -16.16 -22.87
C LYS A 27 -46.84 -17.24 -22.59
N ALA A 28 -45.74 -16.87 -21.91
CA ALA A 28 -44.68 -17.81 -21.58
C ALA A 28 -45.18 -18.95 -20.68
N LEU A 29 -46.00 -18.64 -19.67
CA LEU A 29 -46.60 -19.64 -18.77
C LEU A 29 -47.57 -20.59 -19.49
N LYS A 30 -48.29 -20.10 -20.50
CA LYS A 30 -49.19 -20.91 -21.33
C LYS A 30 -48.45 -21.71 -22.42
N GLY A 31 -47.14 -21.51 -22.59
CA GLY A 31 -46.36 -22.12 -23.66
C GLY A 31 -46.64 -21.54 -25.04
N GLU A 32 -47.20 -20.33 -25.11
CA GLU A 32 -47.43 -19.61 -26.37
C GLU A 32 -46.11 -19.09 -26.93
N LYS A 33 -46.00 -19.03 -28.26
CA LYS A 33 -44.81 -18.51 -28.93
C LYS A 33 -44.69 -16.99 -28.68
N LEU A 34 -43.56 -16.58 -28.11
CA LEU A 34 -43.19 -15.17 -27.99
C LEU A 34 -42.76 -14.62 -29.35
N SER A 35 -43.04 -13.35 -29.59
CA SER A 35 -42.52 -12.60 -30.73
C SER A 35 -41.03 -12.30 -30.56
N ASP A 36 -40.32 -12.06 -31.67
CA ASP A 36 -38.89 -11.77 -31.67
C ASP A 36 -38.54 -10.55 -30.81
N TRP A 37 -39.41 -9.55 -30.74
CA TRP A 37 -39.24 -8.38 -29.87
C TRP A 37 -39.39 -8.73 -28.39
N GLU A 38 -40.39 -9.56 -28.01
CA GLU A 38 -40.56 -10.02 -26.62
C GLU A 38 -39.34 -10.83 -26.16
N VAL A 39 -38.79 -11.68 -27.04
CA VAL A 39 -37.54 -12.40 -26.79
C VAL A 39 -36.36 -11.45 -26.67
N GLY A 40 -36.23 -10.48 -27.57
CA GLY A 40 -35.17 -9.46 -27.53
C GLY A 40 -35.19 -8.64 -26.24
N PHE A 41 -36.37 -8.22 -25.78
CA PHE A 41 -36.55 -7.54 -24.51
C PHE A 41 -36.09 -8.39 -23.32
N LEU A 42 -36.51 -9.66 -23.26
CA LEU A 42 -36.08 -10.58 -22.19
C LEU A 42 -34.57 -10.82 -22.19
N LEU A 43 -33.94 -10.94 -23.37
CA LEU A 43 -32.49 -11.09 -23.50
C LEU A 43 -31.75 -9.82 -23.06
N MET A 44 -32.24 -8.63 -23.43
CA MET A 44 -31.67 -7.37 -22.95
C MET A 44 -31.76 -7.25 -21.43
N GLU A 45 -32.88 -7.61 -20.84
CA GLU A 45 -33.07 -7.58 -19.39
C GLU A 45 -32.17 -8.60 -18.67
N ALA A 46 -32.02 -9.80 -19.23
CA ALA A 46 -31.12 -10.82 -18.69
C ALA A 46 -29.64 -10.40 -18.77
N THR A 47 -29.24 -9.78 -19.90
CA THR A 47 -27.87 -9.26 -20.06
C THR A 47 -27.61 -8.08 -19.14
N ARG A 48 -28.57 -7.16 -18.98
CA ARG A 48 -28.50 -6.06 -18.01
C ARG A 48 -28.27 -6.56 -16.58
N ARG A 49 -29.09 -7.50 -16.10
CA ARG A 49 -28.93 -8.09 -14.75
C ARG A 49 -27.57 -8.77 -14.57
N THR A 50 -27.11 -9.49 -15.59
CA THR A 50 -25.80 -10.13 -15.55
C THR A 50 -24.67 -9.10 -15.48
N LEU A 51 -24.79 -7.99 -16.21
CA LEU A 51 -23.81 -6.92 -16.18
C LEU A 51 -23.80 -6.21 -14.83
N GLU A 52 -24.95 -5.91 -14.24
CA GLU A 52 -25.08 -5.34 -12.89
C GLU A 52 -24.41 -6.23 -11.85
N ALA A 53 -24.72 -7.52 -11.84
CA ALA A 53 -24.09 -8.47 -10.91
C ALA A 53 -22.55 -8.55 -11.09
N ARG A 54 -22.07 -8.43 -12.33
CA ARG A 54 -20.63 -8.38 -12.62
C ARG A 54 -20.00 -7.07 -12.14
N MET A 55 -20.68 -5.94 -12.30
CA MET A 55 -20.23 -4.65 -11.81
C MET A 55 -20.13 -4.65 -10.28
N ASP A 56 -21.17 -5.10 -9.58
CA ASP A 56 -21.15 -5.24 -8.12
C ASP A 56 -20.00 -6.14 -7.64
N ALA A 57 -19.73 -7.24 -8.35
CA ALA A 57 -18.62 -8.13 -8.04
C ALA A 57 -17.26 -7.47 -8.29
N ILE A 58 -17.13 -6.64 -9.33
CA ILE A 58 -15.91 -5.87 -9.61
C ILE A 58 -15.70 -4.81 -8.53
N GLU A 59 -16.72 -4.05 -8.16
CA GLU A 59 -16.64 -3.04 -7.09
C GLU A 59 -16.18 -3.65 -5.77
N LYS A 60 -16.77 -4.78 -5.36
CA LYS A 60 -16.35 -5.50 -4.15
C LYS A 60 -14.90 -5.97 -4.22
N ARG A 61 -14.46 -6.47 -5.39
CA ARG A 61 -13.06 -6.88 -5.59
C ARG A 61 -12.11 -5.69 -5.56
N MET A 62 -12.49 -4.55 -6.15
CA MET A 62 -11.69 -3.33 -6.10
C MET A 62 -11.54 -2.81 -4.68
N ALA A 63 -12.64 -2.69 -3.93
CA ALA A 63 -12.60 -2.29 -2.52
C ALA A 63 -11.71 -3.22 -1.66
N SER A 64 -11.79 -4.54 -1.89
CA SER A 64 -10.92 -5.51 -1.19
C SER A 64 -9.45 -5.37 -1.59
N LEU A 65 -9.15 -5.08 -2.85
CA LEU A 65 -7.79 -4.84 -3.33
C LEU A 65 -7.21 -3.55 -2.75
N GLU A 66 -7.99 -2.48 -2.72
CA GLU A 66 -7.61 -1.19 -2.13
C GLU A 66 -7.25 -1.34 -0.65
N GLU A 67 -8.09 -2.02 0.13
CA GLU A 67 -7.84 -2.25 1.56
C GLU A 67 -6.60 -3.12 1.79
N SER A 68 -6.41 -4.17 0.97
CA SER A 68 -5.22 -5.03 1.03
C SER A 68 -3.95 -4.27 0.71
N LEU A 69 -3.98 -3.42 -0.33
CA LEU A 69 -2.84 -2.58 -0.70
C LEU A 69 -2.52 -1.56 0.39
N LYS A 70 -3.53 -0.88 0.94
CA LYS A 70 -3.37 0.07 2.04
C LYS A 70 -2.71 -0.60 3.25
N THR A 71 -3.23 -1.74 3.67
CA THR A 71 -2.67 -2.51 4.80
C THR A 71 -1.22 -2.91 4.55
N ARG A 72 -0.89 -3.36 3.33
CA ARG A 72 0.49 -3.73 2.96
C ARG A 72 1.42 -2.53 2.93
N MET A 73 0.96 -1.38 2.44
CA MET A 73 1.74 -0.14 2.43
C MET A 73 2.02 0.34 3.85
N ASP A 74 1.02 0.36 4.72
CA ASP A 74 1.18 0.76 6.12
C ASP A 74 2.17 -0.16 6.87
N MET A 75 2.12 -1.47 6.62
CA MET A 75 3.08 -2.42 7.20
C MET A 75 4.50 -2.22 6.67
N LEU A 76 4.65 -1.97 5.37
CA LEU A 76 5.95 -1.71 4.75
C LEU A 76 6.56 -0.41 5.30
N GLU A 77 5.78 0.66 5.40
CA GLU A 77 6.22 1.94 5.94
C GLU A 77 6.70 1.78 7.38
N LYS A 78 5.89 1.15 8.25
CA LYS A 78 6.29 0.88 9.65
C LYS A 78 7.57 0.05 9.75
N ASN A 79 7.69 -1.01 8.94
CA ASN A 79 8.87 -1.87 8.97
C ASN A 79 10.12 -1.11 8.52
N LEU A 80 10.02 -0.31 7.45
CA LEU A 80 11.13 0.49 6.95
C LEU A 80 11.56 1.54 7.97
N THR A 81 10.62 2.26 8.58
CA THR A 81 10.91 3.25 9.63
C THR A 81 11.66 2.61 10.79
N MET A 82 11.17 1.47 11.33
CA MET A 82 11.85 0.76 12.42
C MET A 82 13.26 0.30 12.04
N ARG A 83 13.45 -0.17 10.79
CA ARG A 83 14.77 -0.60 10.32
C ARG A 83 15.73 0.57 10.16
N ILE A 84 15.25 1.72 9.71
CA ILE A 84 16.05 2.95 9.59
C ILE A 84 16.47 3.42 10.98
N GLU A 85 15.53 3.52 11.94
CA GLU A 85 15.85 3.92 13.33
C GLU A 85 16.88 2.98 13.99
N LEU A 86 16.78 1.66 13.73
CA LEU A 86 17.76 0.70 14.23
C LEU A 86 19.13 0.88 13.58
N LEU A 87 19.17 1.16 12.28
CA LEU A 87 20.42 1.44 11.56
C LEU A 87 21.06 2.73 12.05
N GLU A 88 20.30 3.80 12.26
CA GLU A 88 20.78 5.07 12.83
C GLU A 88 21.43 4.85 14.19
N LYS A 89 20.78 4.14 15.11
CA LYS A 89 21.36 3.79 16.42
C LYS A 89 22.65 2.98 16.30
N ARG A 90 22.72 2.05 15.34
CA ARG A 90 23.94 1.25 15.11
C ARG A 90 25.07 2.12 14.55
N VAL A 91 24.77 3.06 13.67
CA VAL A 91 25.74 4.02 13.14
C VAL A 91 26.26 4.90 14.26
N GLU A 92 25.40 5.49 15.08
CA GLU A 92 25.81 6.33 16.22
C GLU A 92 26.71 5.53 17.21
N ALA A 93 26.37 4.28 17.48
CA ALA A 93 27.19 3.41 18.33
C ALA A 93 28.56 3.10 17.70
N LEU A 94 28.63 2.95 16.38
CA LEU A 94 29.89 2.75 15.66
C LEU A 94 30.74 4.03 15.65
N GLU A 95 30.13 5.20 15.45
CA GLU A 95 30.81 6.50 15.51
C GLU A 95 31.49 6.69 16.86
N LYS A 96 30.77 6.48 17.97
CA LYS A 96 31.34 6.56 19.34
C LYS A 96 32.50 5.58 19.56
N ARG A 97 32.42 4.37 18.99
CA ARG A 97 33.51 3.39 19.07
C ARG A 97 34.73 3.83 18.27
N VAL A 98 34.53 4.42 17.10
CA VAL A 98 35.62 4.97 16.28
C VAL A 98 36.28 6.14 16.99
N GLU A 99 35.51 7.08 17.55
CA GLU A 99 36.05 8.18 18.36
C GLU A 99 36.88 7.68 19.55
N GLY A 100 36.41 6.64 20.25
CA GLY A 100 37.16 5.99 21.33
C GLY A 100 38.49 5.39 20.85
N LEU A 101 38.47 4.66 19.73
CA LEU A 101 39.69 4.10 19.13
C LEU A 101 40.67 5.18 18.68
N GLU A 102 40.18 6.29 18.13
CA GLU A 102 41.02 7.44 17.77
C GLU A 102 41.71 8.06 18.99
N ALA A 103 40.99 8.18 20.11
CA ALA A 103 41.54 8.66 21.37
C ALA A 103 42.62 7.72 21.92
N ASP A 104 42.35 6.42 21.95
CA ASP A 104 43.31 5.39 22.39
C ASP A 104 44.58 5.40 21.52
N MET A 105 44.43 5.54 20.20
CA MET A 105 45.58 5.66 19.29
C MET A 105 46.42 6.91 19.54
N LYS A 106 45.79 8.07 19.82
CA LYS A 106 46.51 9.30 20.19
C LYS A 106 47.29 9.12 21.50
N GLN A 107 46.67 8.49 22.51
CA GLN A 107 47.33 8.21 23.79
C GLN A 107 48.51 7.24 23.63
N MET A 108 48.34 6.18 22.83
CA MET A 108 49.39 5.23 22.53
C MET A 108 50.57 5.91 21.83
N ARG A 109 50.29 6.79 20.85
CA ARG A 109 51.33 7.57 20.17
C ARG A 109 52.12 8.45 21.14
N ALA A 110 51.44 9.19 22.01
CA ALA A 110 52.11 10.02 23.01
C ALA A 110 52.96 9.20 24.00
N SER A 111 52.48 8.01 24.38
CA SER A 111 53.22 7.09 25.24
C SER A 111 54.47 6.54 24.55
N MET A 112 54.38 6.22 23.25
CA MET A 112 55.53 5.80 22.44
C MET A 112 56.56 6.93 22.27
N ASP A 113 56.13 8.16 22.04
CA ASP A 113 57.02 9.33 21.97
C ASP A 113 57.76 9.54 23.30
N SER A 114 57.04 9.44 24.42
CA SER A 114 57.64 9.55 25.77
C SER A 114 58.65 8.44 26.06
N LEU A 115 58.34 7.20 25.68
CA LEU A 115 59.28 6.07 25.80
C LEU A 115 60.51 6.26 24.92
N ARG A 116 60.31 6.73 23.68
CA ARG A 116 61.40 7.04 22.76
C ARG A 116 62.35 8.07 23.37
N ASP A 117 61.83 9.16 23.90
CA ASP A 117 62.63 10.22 24.52
C ASP A 117 63.38 9.73 25.77
N LEU A 118 62.73 8.92 26.62
CA LEU A 118 63.36 8.30 27.77
C LEU A 118 64.55 7.41 27.36
N ILE A 119 64.36 6.58 26.33
CA ILE A 119 65.41 5.70 25.81
C ILE A 119 66.57 6.53 25.27
N ILE A 120 66.30 7.56 24.48
CA ILE A 120 67.34 8.47 23.94
C ILE A 120 68.15 9.08 25.09
N ASN A 121 67.48 9.66 26.08
CA ASN A 121 68.15 10.31 27.22
C ASN A 121 69.03 9.32 27.99
N ARG A 122 68.54 8.10 28.25
CA ARG A 122 69.31 7.04 28.93
C ARG A 122 70.54 6.60 28.13
N LEU A 123 70.40 6.45 26.82
CA LEU A 123 71.53 6.10 25.95
C LEU A 123 72.59 7.20 25.94
N VAL A 124 72.17 8.48 25.89
CA VAL A 124 73.08 9.63 25.98
C VAL A 124 73.81 9.65 27.32
N GLU A 125 73.10 9.49 28.45
CA GLU A 125 73.72 9.40 29.79
C GLU A 125 74.76 8.29 29.88
N ALA A 126 74.47 7.12 29.32
CA ALA A 126 75.36 5.96 29.34
C ALA A 126 76.62 6.17 28.50
N LEU A 127 76.50 6.87 27.37
CA LEU A 127 77.63 7.21 26.50
C LEU A 127 78.56 8.23 27.17
N VAL A 128 77.98 9.26 27.82
CA VAL A 128 78.76 10.27 28.55
C VAL A 128 79.53 9.66 29.72
N ARG A 129 78.95 8.73 30.47
CA ARG A 129 79.64 8.04 31.58
C ARG A 129 80.79 7.12 31.13
N LYS A 130 80.83 6.71 29.87
CA LYS A 130 81.85 5.82 29.30
C LYS A 130 83.00 6.56 28.61
N SER A 131 82.86 7.86 28.33
CA SER A 131 83.92 8.73 27.80
C SER A 131 84.68 9.40 28.93
#